data_AF-A0A8C1M3K0-F1
#
_entry.id   AF-A0A8C1M3K0-F1
#
_cell.length_a   1.000
_cell.length_b   1.000
_cell.length_c   1.000
_cell.angle_alpha   90.00
_cell.angle_beta   90.00
_cell.angle_gamma   90.00
#
_symmetry.space_group_name_H-M   'P 1'
#
loop_
_entity.id
_entity.type
_entity.pdbx_description
1 polymer ?
#
loop_
_entity_poly.entity_id
_entity_poly.type
_entity_poly.pdbx_seq_one_letter_code
_entity_poly.pdbx_strand_id
1 'polypeptide(L)'
;VGEGVIFSMLFLAYLYGDMLKIDTTGASEVTAKQYKLTIKGVEASKKLAEIDLPWIEKYKSTIIKVGRTKKMDPAVIAAIISRESRAGAFLKDG
;
A
#
# COMPACT_ATOMS: atom_id res chain seq x y z
N VAL A 1 0.28 -38.71 13.44
CA VAL A 1 0.28 -37.31 13.90
C VAL A 1 1.55 -36.65 13.37
N GLY A 2 1.60 -35.88 12.31
CA GLY A 2 0.63 -35.37 11.35
C GLY A 2 1.44 -34.39 10.50
N GLU A 3 1.86 -34.80 9.31
CA GLU A 3 2.69 -34.02 8.36
C GLU A 3 2.01 -32.72 7.89
N GLY A 4 0.78 -32.45 8.35
CA GLY A 4 -0.02 -31.26 8.02
C GLY A 4 0.37 -29.96 8.73
N VAL A 5 1.34 -29.95 9.65
CA VAL A 5 1.74 -28.69 10.32
C VAL A 5 2.82 -27.93 9.52
N ILE A 6 3.62 -28.63 8.71
CA ILE A 6 4.74 -28.02 7.97
C ILE A 6 4.27 -27.34 6.65
N PHE A 7 3.10 -27.71 6.12
CA PHE A 7 2.53 -27.10 4.91
C PHE A 7 1.64 -25.87 5.18
N SER A 8 1.51 -25.43 6.44
CA SER A 8 0.76 -24.22 6.79
C SER A 8 1.54 -22.92 6.58
N MET A 9 2.83 -22.97 6.19
CA MET A 9 3.51 -21.84 5.53
C MET A 9 3.14 -21.80 4.05
N LEU A 10 1.85 -22.00 3.75
CA LEU A 10 1.28 -21.67 2.46
C LEU A 10 1.68 -20.23 2.21
N PHE A 11 2.59 -20.02 1.26
CA PHE A 11 2.74 -18.75 0.56
C PHE A 11 1.34 -18.17 0.47
N LEU A 12 1.05 -17.09 1.20
CA LEU A 12 -0.13 -16.28 0.92
C LEU A 12 0.20 -15.60 -0.41
N ALA A 13 0.21 -16.39 -1.48
CA ALA A 13 0.25 -15.92 -2.84
C ALA A 13 -1.02 -15.09 -2.98
N TYR A 14 -0.84 -13.77 -3.00
CA TYR A 14 -1.94 -12.87 -3.30
C TYR A 14 -2.51 -13.28 -4.65
N LEU A 15 -3.81 -13.53 -4.71
CA LEU A 15 -4.43 -14.20 -5.86
C LEU A 15 -4.43 -13.34 -7.14
N TYR A 16 -4.17 -12.05 -6.99
CA TYR A 16 -4.38 -11.04 -8.03
C TYR A 16 -3.08 -10.55 -8.68
N GLY A 17 -1.95 -11.16 -8.35
CA GLY A 17 -0.65 -10.85 -8.93
C GLY A 17 0.40 -10.41 -7.90
N ASP A 18 1.62 -10.34 -8.38
CA ASP A 18 2.78 -9.87 -7.63
C ASP A 18 3.05 -8.41 -7.99
N MET A 19 2.81 -7.50 -7.05
CA MET A 19 2.95 -6.06 -7.30
C MET A 19 4.38 -5.64 -7.66
N LEU A 20 5.39 -6.43 -7.27
CA LEU A 20 6.79 -6.13 -7.58
C LEU A 20 7.14 -6.38 -9.06
N LYS A 21 6.26 -7.03 -9.81
CA LYS A 21 6.42 -7.33 -11.24
C LYS A 21 5.60 -6.41 -12.15
N ILE A 22 4.96 -5.38 -11.57
CA ILE A 22 4.15 -4.43 -12.32
C ILE A 22 5.03 -3.23 -12.69
N ASP A 23 5.22 -3.01 -13.98
CA ASP A 23 5.86 -1.80 -14.48
C ASP A 23 4.98 -0.57 -14.19
N THR A 24 5.59 0.50 -13.71
CA THR A 24 4.90 1.75 -13.42
C THR A 24 5.77 2.96 -13.74
N THR A 25 5.15 3.98 -14.31
CA THR A 25 5.78 5.29 -14.49
C THR A 25 5.74 6.12 -13.21
N GLY A 26 4.99 5.70 -12.18
CA GLY A 26 4.82 6.42 -10.92
C GLY A 26 4.00 7.71 -11.04
N ALA A 27 4.22 8.65 -10.12
CA ALA A 27 3.41 9.84 -9.97
C ALA A 27 3.65 10.85 -11.09
N SER A 28 2.58 11.42 -11.63
CA SER A 28 2.68 12.57 -12.53
C SER A 28 3.22 13.80 -11.80
N GLU A 29 3.67 14.80 -12.55
CA GLU A 29 4.05 16.10 -12.00
C GLU A 29 2.88 16.78 -11.26
N VAL A 30 1.66 16.67 -11.78
CA VAL A 30 0.44 17.21 -11.14
C VAL A 30 0.25 16.59 -9.76
N THR A 31 0.41 15.28 -9.65
CA THR A 31 0.30 14.56 -8.37
C THR A 31 1.44 14.92 -7.42
N ALA A 32 2.68 14.97 -7.91
CA ALA A 32 3.85 15.31 -7.09
C ALA A 32 3.74 16.73 -6.50
N LYS A 33 3.23 17.70 -7.28
CA LYS A 33 3.05 19.09 -6.86
C LYS A 33 2.05 19.27 -5.73
N GLN A 34 1.10 18.34 -5.53
CA GLN A 34 0.20 18.37 -4.37
C GLN A 34 0.98 18.34 -3.04
N TYR A 35 2.21 17.79 -3.06
CA TYR A 35 3.14 17.70 -1.92
C TYR A 35 4.35 18.62 -2.07
N LYS A 36 4.27 19.58 -3.00
CA LYS A 36 5.36 20.52 -3.34
C LYS A 36 6.65 19.81 -3.74
N LEU A 37 6.56 18.57 -4.25
CA LEU A 37 7.71 17.83 -4.77
C LEU A 37 8.07 18.36 -6.16
N THR A 38 9.37 18.49 -6.43
CA THR A 38 9.92 18.86 -7.74
C THR A 38 10.29 17.64 -8.59
N ILE A 39 10.41 16.47 -7.95
CA ILE A 39 10.60 15.18 -8.60
C ILE A 39 9.27 14.61 -9.10
N LYS A 40 9.31 13.79 -10.14
CA LYS A 40 8.16 13.04 -10.68
C LYS A 40 8.51 11.56 -10.85
N GLY A 41 7.52 10.79 -11.25
CA GLY A 41 7.65 9.37 -11.56
C GLY A 41 7.72 8.49 -10.33
N VAL A 42 8.41 7.35 -10.45
CA VAL A 42 8.47 6.32 -9.39
C VAL A 42 9.06 6.86 -8.09
N GLU A 43 10.09 7.70 -8.18
CA GLU A 43 10.71 8.31 -7.01
C GLU A 43 9.74 9.22 -6.25
N ALA A 44 8.95 10.03 -6.98
CA ALA A 44 7.90 10.83 -6.38
C ALA A 44 6.83 9.96 -5.70
N SER A 45 6.39 8.87 -6.33
CA SER A 45 5.45 7.93 -5.68
C SER A 45 5.98 7.37 -4.37
N LYS A 46 7.26 6.97 -4.33
CA LYS A 46 7.91 6.50 -3.09
C LYS A 46 7.93 7.60 -2.03
N LYS A 47 8.30 8.83 -2.41
CA LYS A 47 8.33 9.94 -1.46
C LYS A 47 6.95 10.29 -0.92
N LEU A 48 5.93 10.26 -1.77
CA LEU A 48 4.53 10.47 -1.37
C LEU A 48 4.06 9.45 -0.35
N ALA A 49 4.39 8.17 -0.55
CA ALA A 49 4.07 7.08 0.37
C ALA A 49 4.86 7.18 1.68
N GLU A 50 6.13 7.57 1.64
CA GLU A 50 6.95 7.83 2.82
C GLU A 50 6.35 8.96 3.68
N ILE A 51 5.90 10.05 3.04
CA ILE A 51 5.22 11.14 3.73
C ILE A 51 3.97 10.61 4.44
N ASP A 52 3.21 9.69 3.82
CA ASP A 52 1.98 9.14 4.42
C ASP A 52 2.17 8.08 5.50
N LEU A 53 3.36 7.51 5.59
CA LEU A 53 3.65 6.38 6.46
C LEU A 53 3.19 6.59 7.91
N PRO A 54 3.41 7.76 8.57
CA PRO A 54 3.00 7.96 9.95
C PRO A 54 1.48 7.83 10.18
N TRP A 55 0.66 8.21 9.20
CA TRP A 55 -0.79 8.07 9.30
C TRP A 55 -1.27 6.68 8.90
N ILE A 56 -0.61 6.03 7.94
CA ILE A 56 -0.91 4.64 7.55
C ILE A 56 -0.60 3.65 8.68
N GLU A 57 0.48 3.85 9.44
CA GLU A 57 0.84 2.95 10.55
C GLU A 57 -0.30 2.80 11.57
N LYS A 58 -1.15 3.83 11.74
CA LYS A 58 -2.35 3.77 12.61
C LYS A 58 -3.35 2.68 12.20
N TYR A 59 -3.37 2.30 10.93
CA TYR A 59 -4.31 1.32 10.37
C TYR A 59 -3.65 0.00 9.98
N LYS A 60 -2.35 -0.18 10.25
CA LYS A 60 -1.54 -1.31 9.77
C LYS A 60 -2.13 -2.68 10.12
N SER A 61 -2.58 -2.87 11.36
CA SER A 61 -3.19 -4.13 11.79
C SER A 61 -4.46 -4.45 11.00
N THR A 62 -5.33 -3.46 10.80
CA THR A 62 -6.54 -3.58 9.98
C THR A 62 -6.21 -3.87 8.51
N ILE A 63 -5.26 -3.14 7.93
CA ILE A 63 -4.82 -3.32 6.54
C ILE A 63 -4.29 -4.74 6.33
N ILE A 64 -3.43 -5.25 7.23
CA ILE A 64 -2.90 -6.62 7.18
C ILE A 64 -4.02 -7.64 7.33
N LYS A 65 -4.93 -7.45 8.29
CA LYS A 65 -6.07 -8.35 8.51
C LYS A 65 -6.94 -8.45 7.26
N VAL A 66 -7.33 -7.31 6.68
CA VAL A 66 -8.18 -7.28 5.48
C VAL A 66 -7.44 -7.86 4.28
N GLY A 67 -6.16 -7.54 4.07
CA GLY A 67 -5.36 -8.11 3.00
C GLY A 67 -5.32 -9.63 3.04
N ARG A 68 -5.09 -10.21 4.23
CA ARG A 68 -5.15 -11.67 4.44
C ARG A 68 -6.53 -12.24 4.17
N THR A 69 -7.59 -11.66 4.74
CA THR A 69 -8.97 -12.14 4.56
C THR A 69 -9.42 -12.08 3.09
N LYS A 70 -8.97 -11.06 2.35
CA LYS A 70 -9.34 -10.85 0.94
C LYS A 70 -8.31 -11.43 -0.04
N LYS A 71 -7.23 -12.05 0.45
CA LYS A 71 -6.11 -12.57 -0.35
C LYS A 71 -5.52 -11.51 -1.30
N MET A 72 -5.42 -10.27 -0.81
CA MET A 72 -4.86 -9.11 -1.50
C MET A 72 -3.65 -8.59 -0.73
N ASP A 73 -2.65 -8.08 -1.46
CA ASP A 73 -1.45 -7.54 -0.83
C ASP A 73 -1.81 -6.33 0.07
N PRO A 74 -1.51 -6.37 1.38
CA PRO A 74 -1.67 -5.23 2.27
C PRO A 74 -0.99 -3.96 1.75
N ALA A 75 0.12 -4.07 1.02
CA ALA A 75 0.80 -2.92 0.44
C ALA A 75 -0.03 -2.24 -0.67
N VAL A 76 -0.82 -3.00 -1.44
CA VAL A 76 -1.77 -2.43 -2.41
C VAL A 76 -2.88 -1.65 -1.70
N ILE A 77 -3.44 -2.21 -0.63
CA ILE A 77 -4.45 -1.53 0.19
C ILE A 77 -3.89 -0.24 0.78
N ALA A 78 -2.69 -0.30 1.38
CA ALA A 78 -2.01 0.86 1.94
C ALA A 78 -1.74 1.94 0.89
N ALA A 79 -1.30 1.56 -0.31
CA ALA A 79 -1.07 2.49 -1.41
C ALA A 79 -2.36 3.21 -1.86
N ILE A 80 -3.49 2.50 -1.92
CA ILE A 80 -4.80 3.12 -2.21
C ILE A 80 -5.18 4.10 -1.11
N ILE A 81 -5.04 3.74 0.17
CA ILE A 81 -5.34 4.64 1.30
C ILE A 81 -4.46 5.90 1.26
N SER A 82 -3.16 5.76 0.96
CA SER A 82 -2.25 6.88 0.73
C SER A 82 -2.79 7.79 -0.37
N ARG A 83 -3.17 7.21 -1.53
CA ARG A 83 -3.61 7.99 -2.68
C ARG A 83 -4.93 8.74 -2.43
N GLU A 84 -5.91 8.09 -1.83
CA GLU A 84 -7.27 8.62 -1.77
C GLU A 84 -7.45 9.66 -0.66
N SER A 85 -6.86 9.43 0.51
CA SER A 85 -7.17 10.24 1.69
C SER A 85 -5.97 10.64 2.51
N ARG A 86 -4.75 10.23 2.14
CA ARG A 86 -3.56 10.41 2.97
C ARG A 86 -3.77 9.80 4.36
N ALA A 87 -4.40 8.62 4.36
CA ALA A 87 -4.89 7.95 5.58
C ALA A 87 -5.76 8.86 6.48
N GLY A 88 -6.58 9.70 5.86
CA GLY A 88 -7.51 10.61 6.52
C GLY A 88 -6.90 11.91 7.04
N ALA A 89 -5.61 12.17 6.84
CA ALA A 89 -4.91 13.30 7.45
C ALA A 89 -5.44 14.69 7.06
N PHE A 90 -6.09 14.81 5.90
CA PHE A 90 -6.60 16.09 5.38
C PHE A 90 -8.13 16.09 5.18
N LEU A 91 -8.82 15.07 5.67
CA LEU A 91 -10.28 15.04 5.63
C LEU A 91 -10.82 16.07 6.63
N LYS A 92 -11.75 16.90 6.18
CA LYS A 92 -12.61 17.71 7.05
C LYS A 92 -13.91 16.93 7.19
N ASP A 93 -14.25 16.56 8.43
CA ASP A 93 -15.47 15.82 8.78
C ASP A 93 -15.57 14.41 8.18
N GLY A 94 -14.43 13.71 8.07
CA GLY A 94 -14.33 12.35 7.51
C GLY A 94 -14.36 11.20 8.51
#